data_AF-A0A963NTE0-F1
#
_entry.id   AF-A0A963NTE0-F1
#
_cell.length_a   1.000
_cell.length_b   1.000
_cell.length_c   1.000
_cell.angle_alpha   90.00
_cell.angle_beta   90.00
_cell.angle_gamma   90.00
#
_symmetry.space_group_name_H-M   'P 1'
#
loop_
_entity.id
_entity.type
_entity.pdbx_description
1 polymer ?
#
loop_
_entity_poly.entity_id
_entity_poly.type
_entity_poly.pdbx_seq_one_letter_code
_entity_poly.pdbx_strand_id
1 'polypeptide(L)'
;MSKPLLTTLAAACVLALPALAHSRQVTLTAQLKNYGGDGAYLAAYLTDAKGAYAGTLWVAGGKAKYHKHLSDWNRLSAGDAKRL
;
A
#
# COMPACT_ATOMS: atom_id res chain seq x y z
N MET A 1 45.54 -7.91 12.55
CA MET A 1 44.26 -8.58 12.28
C MET A 1 43.55 -7.89 11.10
N SER A 2 43.36 -8.64 10.01
CA SER A 2 42.08 -8.72 9.26
C SER A 2 41.46 -7.50 8.54
N LYS A 3 42.24 -6.59 7.93
CA LYS A 3 41.68 -5.62 6.95
C LYS A 3 41.01 -6.25 5.70
N PRO A 4 41.61 -7.25 5.01
CA PRO A 4 40.96 -7.84 3.83
C PRO A 4 39.71 -8.65 4.20
N LEU A 5 39.69 -9.21 5.41
CA LEU A 5 38.58 -10.01 5.95
C LEU A 5 37.33 -9.16 6.24
N LEU A 6 37.52 -7.91 6.67
CA LEU A 6 36.41 -6.97 6.88
C LEU A 6 35.80 -6.53 5.55
N THR A 7 36.62 -6.30 4.51
CA THR A 7 36.14 -5.97 3.17
C THR A 7 35.41 -7.13 2.48
N THR A 8 35.88 -8.37 2.63
CA THR A 8 35.19 -9.53 2.06
C THR A 8 33.87 -9.83 2.78
N LEU A 9 33.82 -9.63 4.11
CA LEU A 9 32.58 -9.78 4.87
C LEU A 9 31.56 -8.69 4.51
N ALA A 10 31.99 -7.44 4.35
CA ALA A 10 31.14 -6.36 3.89
C ALA A 10 30.59 -6.60 2.47
N ALA A 11 31.44 -7.09 1.55
CA ALA A 11 31.01 -7.45 0.20
C ALA A 11 30.01 -8.61 0.18
N ALA A 12 30.20 -9.62 1.04
CA ALA A 12 29.25 -10.73 1.18
C ALA A 12 27.88 -10.25 1.73
N CYS A 13 27.87 -9.31 2.69
CA CYS A 13 26.62 -8.73 3.19
C CYS A 13 25.87 -7.94 2.11
N VAL A 14 26.56 -7.15 1.28
CA VAL A 14 25.93 -6.39 0.18
C VAL A 14 25.26 -7.32 -0.83
N LEU A 15 25.81 -8.51 -1.07
CA LEU A 15 25.26 -9.49 -2.02
C LEU A 15 24.15 -10.39 -1.43
N ALA A 16 24.09 -10.57 -0.10
CA ALA A 16 23.09 -11.40 0.56
C ALA A 16 21.80 -10.67 0.94
N LEU A 17 21.86 -9.34 1.11
CA LEU A 17 20.71 -8.49 1.48
C LEU A 17 19.58 -8.39 0.42
N PRO A 18 19.84 -8.44 -0.91
CA PRO A 18 18.78 -8.29 -1.92
C PRO A 18 17.71 -9.40 -1.87
N ALA A 19 18.01 -10.55 -1.26
CA ALA A 19 17.08 -11.68 -1.20
C ALA A 19 15.91 -11.48 -0.22
N LEU A 20 15.99 -10.51 0.69
CA LEU A 20 14.96 -10.27 1.71
C LEU A 20 13.83 -9.33 1.25
N ALA A 21 14.06 -8.55 0.18
CA ALA A 21 13.07 -7.63 -0.37
C ALA A 21 12.32 -8.27 -1.54
N HIS A 22 11.71 -9.44 -1.32
CA HIS A 22 10.87 -10.07 -2.35
C HIS A 22 9.46 -9.46 -2.29
N SER A 23 9.16 -8.52 -3.17
CA SER A 23 7.80 -8.00 -3.35
C SER A 23 6.93 -9.09 -4.00
N ARG A 24 6.23 -9.88 -3.19
CA ARG A 24 5.27 -10.84 -3.72
C ARG A 24 4.05 -10.09 -4.25
N GLN A 25 3.65 -10.38 -5.48
CA GLN A 25 2.43 -9.82 -6.04
C GLN A 25 1.23 -10.33 -5.23
N VAL A 26 0.40 -9.39 -4.77
CA VAL A 26 -0.87 -9.67 -4.10
C VAL A 26 -1.99 -9.16 -4.99
N THR A 27 -2.86 -10.05 -5.43
CA THR A 27 -4.06 -9.70 -6.19
C THR A 27 -5.24 -9.58 -5.25
N LEU A 28 -5.81 -8.38 -5.16
CA LEU A 28 -7.03 -8.10 -4.41
C LEU A 28 -8.21 -8.01 -5.38
N THR A 29 -9.20 -8.89 -5.20
CA THR A 29 -10.43 -8.89 -5.99
C THR A 29 -11.59 -8.48 -5.10
N ALA A 30 -12.29 -7.40 -5.48
CA ALA A 30 -13.51 -6.96 -4.81
C ALA A 30 -14.71 -7.18 -5.74
N GLN A 31 -15.70 -7.95 -5.28
CA GLN A 31 -16.96 -8.16 -6.01
C GLN A 31 -18.13 -7.77 -5.11
N LEU A 32 -19.02 -6.93 -5.63
CA LEU A 32 -20.23 -6.52 -4.95
C LEU A 32 -21.36 -7.48 -5.33
N LYS A 33 -21.92 -8.21 -4.37
CA LYS A 33 -23.00 -9.16 -4.61
C LYS A 33 -24.34 -8.42 -4.71
N ASN A 34 -25.08 -8.66 -5.79
CA ASN A 34 -26.42 -8.10 -6.03
C ASN A 34 -26.49 -6.56 -5.93
N TYR A 35 -25.44 -5.88 -6.38
CA TYR A 35 -25.41 -4.42 -6.39
C TYR A 35 -26.12 -3.89 -7.63
N GLY A 36 -27.33 -3.36 -7.43
CA GLY A 36 -28.14 -2.72 -8.48
C GLY A 36 -28.20 -1.19 -8.38
N GLY A 37 -27.33 -0.59 -7.55
CA GLY A 37 -27.31 0.86 -7.31
C GLY A 37 -26.49 1.64 -8.34
N ASP A 38 -26.74 2.95 -8.42
CA ASP A 38 -26.01 3.84 -9.32
C ASP A 38 -24.62 4.20 -8.78
N GLY A 39 -23.60 3.56 -9.37
CA GLY A 39 -22.19 3.88 -9.13
C GLY A 39 -21.66 3.39 -7.79
N ALA A 40 -20.86 2.32 -7.83
CA ALA A 40 -20.14 1.82 -6.66
C ALA A 40 -18.82 2.58 -6.45
N TYR A 41 -18.55 2.93 -5.19
CA TYR A 41 -17.29 3.54 -4.76
C TYR A 41 -16.62 2.62 -3.74
N LEU A 42 -15.35 2.31 -3.95
CA LEU A 42 -14.54 1.47 -3.06
C LEU A 42 -13.14 2.07 -2.95
N ALA A 43 -12.55 2.01 -1.76
CA ALA A 43 -11.14 2.36 -1.57
C ALA A 43 -10.42 1.19 -0.89
N ALA A 44 -9.34 0.73 -1.51
CA ALA A 44 -8.39 -0.19 -0.91
C ALA A 44 -7.20 0.63 -0.40
N TYR A 45 -6.92 0.56 0.90
CA TYR A 45 -5.84 1.31 1.54
C TYR A 45 -5.16 0.46 2.61
N LEU A 46 -3.91 0.78 2.88
CA LEU A 46 -3.05 0.12 3.84
C LEU A 46 -3.02 0.93 5.14
N THR A 47 -3.16 0.21 6.25
CA THR A 47 -2.92 0.71 7.59
C THR A 47 -1.83 -0.13 8.27
N ASP A 48 -1.11 0.46 9.21
CA ASP A 48 -0.21 -0.29 10.09
C ASP A 48 -1.00 -1.09 11.15
N ALA A 49 -0.28 -1.84 11.98
CA ALA A 49 -0.88 -2.64 13.06
C ALA A 49 -1.60 -1.80 14.13
N LYS A 50 -1.35 -0.49 14.19
CA LYS A 50 -1.99 0.47 15.11
C LYS A 50 -3.16 1.20 14.44
N GLY A 51 -3.46 0.89 13.17
CA GLY A 51 -4.51 1.55 12.38
C GLY A 51 -4.07 2.89 11.76
N ALA A 52 -2.77 3.24 11.83
CA ALA A 52 -2.26 4.44 11.19
C ALA A 52 -2.22 4.24 9.67
N TYR A 53 -2.66 5.26 8.95
CA TYR A 53 -2.71 5.25 7.49
C TYR A 53 -1.31 5.20 6.88
N ALA A 54 -1.07 4.24 5.98
CA ALA A 54 0.17 4.11 5.23
C ALA A 54 -0.01 4.47 3.74
N GLY A 55 -1.19 4.21 3.17
CA GLY A 55 -1.51 4.66 1.81
C GLY A 55 -2.67 3.94 1.10
N THR A 56 -3.37 4.64 0.20
CA THR A 56 -4.41 4.15 -0.73
C THR A 56 -3.89 3.32 -1.93
N LEU A 57 -3.93 2.01 -1.83
CA LEU A 57 -3.54 1.14 -2.94
C LEU A 57 -4.38 1.37 -4.21
N TRP A 58 -5.69 1.62 -4.06
CA TRP A 58 -6.60 1.81 -5.21
C TRP A 58 -7.93 2.46 -4.80
N VAL A 59 -8.58 3.17 -5.73
CA VAL A 59 -9.94 3.73 -5.56
C VAL A 59 -10.78 3.43 -6.80
N ALA A 60 -11.95 2.81 -6.60
CA ALA A 60 -13.01 2.71 -7.60
C ALA A 60 -14.02 3.86 -7.45
N GLY A 61 -14.50 4.34 -8.60
CA GLY A 61 -15.57 5.33 -8.69
C GLY A 61 -15.05 6.70 -9.14
N GLY A 62 -15.42 7.11 -10.35
CA GLY A 62 -14.81 8.24 -11.06
C GLY A 62 -15.26 9.64 -10.63
N LYS A 63 -16.26 9.77 -9.75
CA LYS A 63 -16.74 11.09 -9.29
C LYS A 63 -16.27 11.39 -7.87
N ALA A 64 -15.25 12.25 -7.76
CA ALA A 64 -14.63 12.63 -6.49
C ALA A 64 -15.62 13.15 -5.42
N LYS A 65 -16.73 13.78 -5.83
CA LYS A 65 -17.75 14.28 -4.89
C LYS A 65 -18.35 13.20 -3.96
N TYR A 66 -18.26 11.91 -4.33
CA TYR A 66 -18.75 10.80 -3.52
C TYR A 66 -17.68 10.17 -2.62
N HIS A 67 -16.40 10.51 -2.80
CA HIS A 67 -15.29 9.99 -1.98
C HIS A 67 -15.43 10.35 -0.50
N LYS A 68 -16.09 11.49 -0.21
CA LYS A 68 -16.45 11.89 1.16
C LYS A 68 -17.31 10.87 1.92
N HIS A 69 -18.04 10.01 1.21
CA HIS A 69 -18.89 8.98 1.81
C HIS A 69 -18.11 7.71 2.21
N LEU A 70 -16.86 7.59 1.78
CA LEU A 70 -15.93 6.57 2.23
C LEU A 70 -15.25 7.07 3.52
N SER A 71 -16.04 7.29 4.58
CA SER A 71 -15.70 8.11 5.75
C SER A 71 -14.38 7.75 6.42
N ASP A 72 -14.09 6.47 6.60
CA ASP A 72 -12.85 6.02 7.26
C ASP A 72 -11.63 6.30 6.40
N TRP A 73 -11.70 5.92 5.13
CA TRP A 73 -10.64 6.23 4.17
C TRP A 73 -10.46 7.74 4.00
N ASN A 74 -11.53 8.49 3.82
CA ASN A 74 -11.49 9.94 3.62
C ASN A 74 -10.90 10.66 4.84
N ARG A 75 -11.21 10.21 6.06
CA ARG A 75 -10.62 10.74 7.30
C ARG A 75 -9.12 10.42 7.40
N LEU A 76 -8.73 9.20 7.05
CA LEU A 76 -7.36 8.71 7.19
C LEU A 76 -6.42 9.23 6.08
N SER A 77 -6.93 9.42 4.88
CA SER A 77 -6.16 9.82 3.69
C SER A 77 -6.11 11.33 3.45
N ALA A 78 -6.82 12.14 4.24
CA ALA A 78 -6.92 13.60 4.04
C ALA A 78 -5.56 14.33 3.99
N GLY A 79 -4.54 13.81 4.68
CA GLY A 79 -3.17 14.37 4.66
C GLY A 79 -2.33 13.95 3.43
N ASP A 80 -2.83 13.02 2.62
CA ASP A 80 -2.14 12.45 1.48
C ASP A 80 -2.69 13.02 0.17
N ALA A 81 -2.63 14.35 0.06
CA ALA A 81 -3.24 15.16 -0.99
C ALA A 81 -2.69 14.91 -2.41
N LYS A 82 -1.68 14.04 -2.56
CA LYS A 82 -1.00 13.81 -3.84
C LYS A 82 -1.65 12.72 -4.70
N ARG A 83 -2.88 12.31 -4.39
CA ARG A 83 -3.44 11.04 -4.87
C ARG A 83 -4.71 11.25 -5.67
N LEU A 84 -4.53 11.11 -6.98
CA LEU A 84 -5.37 10.48 -8.01
C LEU A 84 -5.10 11.16 -9.34
#